data_AF-A0A197SIV3-F1
#
_entry.id   AF-A0A197SIV3-F1
#
_cell.length_a   1.000
_cell.length_b   1.000
_cell.length_c   1.000
_cell.angle_alpha   90.00
_cell.angle_beta   90.00
_cell.angle_gamma   90.00
#
_symmetry.space_group_name_H-M   'P 1'
#
loop_
_entity.id
_entity.type
_entity.pdbx_description
1 polymer ?
#
loop_
_entity_poly.entity_id
_entity_poly.type
_entity_poly.pdbx_seq_one_letter_code
_entity_poly.pdbx_strand_id
1 'polypeptide(L)' 'MPGFLDRAKEQAQSALNQGKQKVDEVQAQRAGNDLLKQLGAAYYAERRGSGTPDATQQVLSALEAHIAAHGDGFLRA' A
#
# COMPACT_ATOMS: atom_id res chain seq x y z
N MET A 1 -42.92 -3.01 15.60
CA MET A 1 -41.95 -2.25 14.81
C MET A 1 -40.55 -2.84 15.00
N PRO A 2 -40.18 -3.96 14.32
CA PRO A 2 -38.89 -4.64 14.54
C PRO A 2 -37.74 -4.13 13.65
N GLY A 3 -37.97 -3.15 12.76
CA GLY A 3 -37.02 -2.80 11.69
C GLY A 3 -35.85 -1.86 12.06
N PHE A 4 -35.79 -1.31 13.28
CA PHE A 4 -34.70 -0.40 13.66
C PHE A 4 -33.42 -1.14 14.08
N LEU A 5 -33.56 -2.26 14.80
CA LEU A 5 -32.41 -3.06 15.25
C LEU A 5 -31.74 -3.79 14.08
N ASP A 6 -32.51 -4.24 13.10
CA ASP A 6 -31.98 -4.88 11.89
C ASP A 6 -31.20 -3.90 11.01
N ARG A 7 -31.74 -2.69 10.76
CA ARG A 7 -31.00 -1.64 10.04
C ARG A 7 -29.74 -1.19 10.77
N ALA A 8 -29.78 -1.09 12.10
CA ALA A 8 -28.60 -0.72 12.88
C ALA A 8 -27.49 -1.78 12.78
N LYS A 9 -27.83 -3.07 12.79
CA LYS A 9 -26.87 -4.16 12.54
C LYS A 9 -26.31 -4.13 11.13
N GLU A 10 -27.15 -3.96 10.11
CA GLU A 10 -26.68 -3.86 8.71
C GLU A 10 -25.78 -2.65 8.48
N GLN A 11 -26.12 -1.48 9.03
CA GLN A 11 -25.28 -0.28 8.95
C GLN A 11 -23.96 -0.47 9.68
N ALA A 12 -23.97 -1.07 10.87
CA ALA A 12 -22.74 -1.38 11.59
C ALA A 12 -21.86 -2.36 10.80
N GLN A 13 -22.44 -3.42 10.23
CA GLN A 13 -21.71 -4.39 9.41
C GLN A 13 -21.11 -3.74 8.16
N SER A 14 -21.87 -2.88 7.48
CA SER A 14 -21.43 -2.15 6.29
C SER A 14 -20.33 -1.13 6.62
N ALA A 15 -20.48 -0.37 7.71
CA ALA A 15 -19.47 0.58 8.18
C ALA A 15 -18.17 -0.11 8.60
N LEU A 16 -18.26 -1.28 9.25
CA LEU A 16 -17.08 -2.08 9.60
C LEU A 16 -16.37 -2.62 8.35
N ASN A 17 -17.11 -3.09 7.34
CA ASN A 17 -16.53 -3.58 6.10
C ASN A 17 -15.87 -2.44 5.30
N GLN A 18 -16.53 -1.28 5.20
CA GLN A 18 -15.96 -0.09 4.55
C GLN A 18 -14.75 0.47 5.32
N GLY A 19 -14.78 0.41 6.65
CA GLY A 19 -13.66 0.81 7.50
C GLY A 19 -12.44 -0.07 7.27
N LYS A 20 -12.61 -1.39 7.20
CA LYS A 20 -11.52 -2.34 6.90
C LYS A 20 -10.92 -2.11 5.51
N GLN A 21 -11.76 -2.00 4.48
CA GLN A 21 -11.30 -1.77 3.11
C GLN A 21 -10.48 -0.48 2.99
N LYS A 22 -10.94 0.63 3.57
CA LYS A 22 -10.18 1.89 3.57
C LYS A 22 -8.85 1.78 4.33
N VAL A 23 -8.83 1.05 5.44
CA VAL A 23 -7.61 0.84 6.22
C VAL A 23 -6.61 -0.02 5.46
N ASP A 24 -7.06 -1.03 4.73
CA ASP A 24 -6.21 -1.88 3.90
C ASP A 24 -5.66 -1.09 2.69
N GLU A 25 -6.48 -0.27 2.05
CA GLU A 25 -6.06 0.64 0.96
C GLU A 25 -5.00 1.64 1.44
N VAL A 26 -5.22 2.28 2.59
CA VAL A 26 -4.24 3.22 3.18
C VAL A 26 -2.94 2.51 3.55
N GLN A 27 -3.01 1.29 4.06
CA GLN A 27 -1.83 0.49 4.36
C GLN A 27 -1.06 0.12 3.10
N ALA A 28 -1.74 -0.33 2.05
CA ALA A 28 -1.13 -0.62 0.76
C ALA A 28 -0.47 0.64 0.18
N GLN A 29 -1.16 1.77 0.22
CA GLN A 29 -0.63 3.04 -0.28
C GLN A 29 0.61 3.50 0.49
N ARG A 30 0.62 3.34 1.83
CA ARG A 30 1.80 3.64 2.65
C ARG A 30 2.97 2.70 2.33
N ALA A 31 2.70 1.40 2.21
CA ALA A 31 3.72 0.41 1.87
C ALA A 31 4.36 0.71 0.50
N GLY A 32 3.54 1.02 -0.51
CA GLY A 32 4.02 1.45 -1.82
C GLY A 32 4.90 2.71 -1.74
N ASN A 33 4.47 3.73 -0.98
CA ASN A 33 5.26 4.96 -0.80
C ASN A 33 6.60 4.71 -0.10
N ASP A 34 6.65 3.80 0.87
CA ASP A 34 7.90 3.47 1.55
C ASP A 34 8.85 2.67 0.64
N LEU A 35 8.32 1.78 -0.22
CA LEU A 35 9.10 1.11 -1.26
C LEU A 35 9.68 2.12 -2.27
N LEU A 36 8.92 3.14 -2.68
CA LEU A 36 9.44 4.21 -3.55
C LEU A 36 10.58 4.99 -2.91
N LYS A 37 10.45 5.35 -1.62
CA LYS A 37 11.53 6.03 -0.89
C LYS A 37 12.77 5.15 -0.81
N GLN A 38 12.61 3.86 -0.53
CA GLN A 38 13.71 2.91 -0.50
C GLN A 38 14.38 2.77 -1.87
N LEU A 39 13.60 2.72 -2.96
CA LEU A 39 14.12 2.62 -4.32
C LEU A 39 14.93 3.86 -4.67
N GLY A 40 14.41 5.05 -4.36
CA GLY A 40 15.12 6.31 -4.56
C GLY A 40 16.41 6.40 -3.75
N ALA A 41 16.40 5.93 -2.49
CA ALA A 41 17.58 5.89 -1.64
C ALA A 41 18.64 4.90 -2.17
N ALA A 42 18.23 3.69 -2.58
CA ALA A 42 19.11 2.68 -3.15
C ALA A 42 19.75 3.19 -4.46
N TYR A 43 18.94 3.75 -5.37
CA TYR A 43 19.42 4.32 -6.62
C TYR A 43 20.37 5.51 -6.41
N TYR A 44 20.08 6.38 -5.43
CA TYR A 44 20.98 7.48 -5.09
C TYR A 44 22.31 6.99 -4.53
N ALA A 45 22.27 5.97 -3.65
CA ALA A 45 23.48 5.36 -3.09
C ALA A 45 24.33 4.67 -4.18
N GLU A 46 23.69 3.94 -5.09
CA GLU A 46 24.33 3.33 -6.25
C GLU A 46 25.03 4.39 -7.11
N ARG A 47 24.35 5.49 -7.42
CA ARG A 47 24.89 6.58 -8.23
C ARG A 47 26.02 7.35 -7.54
N ARG A 48 26.07 7.32 -6.20
CA ARG A 48 27.15 7.87 -5.38
C ARG A 48 28.31 6.89 -5.19
N GLY A 49 28.21 5.66 -5.69
CA GLY A 49 29.21 4.60 -5.51
C GLY A 49 29.26 4.01 -4.10
N SER A 50 28.28 4.33 -3.25
CA SER A 50 28.17 3.82 -1.88
C SER A 50 27.16 2.67 -1.74
N GLY A 51 26.36 2.42 -2.77
CA GLY A 51 25.39 1.32 -2.84
C GLY A 51 25.75 0.30 -3.91
N THR A 52 24.99 -0.80 -3.95
CA THR A 52 25.14 -1.85 -4.97
C THR A 52 23.93 -1.88 -5.90
N PRO A 53 24.13 -2.20 -7.19
CA PRO A 53 23.01 -2.40 -8.13
C PRO A 53 22.04 -3.49 -7.66
N ASP A 54 22.54 -4.50 -6.96
CA ASP A 54 21.75 -5.59 -6.39
C ASP A 54 20.71 -5.07 -5.37
N ALA A 55 21.10 -4.12 -4.51
CA ALA A 55 20.17 -3.52 -3.55
C ALA A 55 19.05 -2.73 -4.25
N THR A 56 19.38 -1.98 -5.31
CA THR A 56 18.38 -1.29 -6.14
C THR A 56 17.43 -2.30 -6.78
N GLN A 57 17.97 -3.41 -7.31
CA GLN A 57 17.19 -4.43 -7.98
C GLN A 57 16.27 -5.20 -7.01
N GLN A 58 16.70 -5.47 -5.79
CA GLN A 58 15.87 -6.09 -4.75
C GLN A 58 14.65 -5.21 -4.41
N VAL A 59 14.86 -3.90 -4.22
CA VAL A 59 13.76 -2.97 -3.92
C VAL A 59 12.84 -2.82 -5.12
N LEU A 60 13.39 -2.81 -6.35
CA LEU A 60 12.60 -2.78 -7.57
C LEU A 60 11.69 -4.01 -7.69
N SER A 61 12.22 -5.22 -7.44
CA SER A 61 11.41 -6.45 -7.44
C SER A 61 10.33 -6.45 -6.35
N ALA A 62 10.63 -5.92 -5.17
CA ALA A 62 9.63 -5.76 -4.11
C ALA A 62 8.51 -4.77 -4.50
N LEU A 63 8.86 -3.68 -5.17
CA LEU A 63 7.92 -2.71 -5.71
C LEU A 63 7.02 -3.33 -6.78
N GLU A 64 7.58 -4.08 -7.73
CA GLU A 64 6.82 -4.80 -8.75
C GLU A 64 5.86 -5.82 -8.14
N ALA A 65 6.32 -6.59 -7.14
CA ALA A 65 5.46 -7.53 -6.42
C ALA A 65 4.30 -6.82 -5.69
N HIS A 66 4.56 -5.65 -5.11
CA HIS A 66 3.52 -4.84 -4.48
C HIS A 66 2.50 -4.33 -5.51
N ILE A 67 2.95 -3.84 -6.67
CA ILE A 67 2.08 -3.40 -7.77
C ILE A 67 1.24 -4.58 -8.27
N ALA A 68 1.82 -5.77 -8.41
CA ALA A 68 1.07 -6.96 -8.83
C ALA A 68 -0.01 -7.37 -7.82
N ALA A 69 0.21 -7.15 -6.52
CA ALA A 69 -0.74 -7.52 -5.45
C ALA A 69 -1.79 -6.44 -5.14
N HIS A 70 -1.43 -5.16 -5.23
CA HIS A 70 -2.25 -4.04 -4.73
C HIS A 70 -2.57 -2.99 -5.81
N GLY A 71 -1.96 -3.08 -6.99
CA GLY A 71 -2.07 -2.10 -8.05
C GLY A 71 -1.06 -0.94 -7.93
N ASP A 72 -1.07 -0.06 -8.95
CA ASP A 72 -0.16 1.07 -9.11
C ASP A 72 -0.73 2.40 -8.56
N GLY A 73 -1.83 2.36 -7.80
CA GLY A 73 -2.55 3.55 -7.35
C GLY A 73 -1.69 4.54 -6.55
N PHE A 74 -0.72 4.04 -5.79
CA PHE A 74 0.22 4.86 -5.01
C PHE A 74 1.22 5.63 -5.89
N LEU A 75 1.45 5.24 -7.15
CA LEU A 75 2.33 5.95 -8.09
C LEU A 75 1.71 7.25 -8.62
N ARG A 76 0.38 7.39 -8.54
CA ARG A 76 -0.39 8.49 -9.14
C ARG A 76 -0.84 9.54 -8.11
N ALA A 77 -0.46 9.36 -6.85
CA ALA A 77 -0.90 10.17 -5.72
C ALA A 77 -0.19 11.53 -5.64
#